data_AF-A0A944AFG2-F1
#
_entry.id   AF-A0A944AFG2-F1
#
_cell.length_a   1.000
_cell.length_b   1.000
_cell.length_c   1.000
_cell.angle_alpha   90.00
_cell.angle_beta   90.00
_cell.angle_gamma   90.00
#
_symmetry.space_group_name_H-M   'P 1'
#
loop_
_entity.id
_entity.type
_entity.pdbx_description
1 polymer ?
#
loop_
_entity_poly.entity_id
_entity_poly.type
_entity_poly.pdbx_seq_one_letter_code
_entity_poly.pdbx_strand_id
1 'polypeptide(L)'
;MKQTFKLFAALALGVLVTAACSEGKLLQSYITPDRSEISEIPAKDPAAVSLIVNTNTNWMVLDVPSWIQVEPVMGHGDAIITITPSANFKNENTETFDRMGSFRIAGNANDPGNRTGVSVTVTVKQRGYVPVVDPDAGIGGIPSLEEFLAFAQAVSTGGSCSRWLNQDGEVELQTDIDLSSVLDWTPIGIAKLGSSVKAAASSDNYFQGVFNGGHHSITGIRWTFDASTGDYNSYGLFGMASNATIKDLVLGEKGDYISIEGTPEAPLAAGALLAVGDAVTVKGVTNNVDVIFNGSNDPQFAMAGIVAKGDRCVIGGESDDEAVVNNGNIVAKSVITLTEAGEGGHMLGGIQGYMHWGSIVKAVNNGTISCGSGRSGGIVASINSGVTADEFSLVKGCVNRGTVRRDLYGNSAVTGNQKRMGGILGGAEGWYNKVEDCVNEGNVFAEYLCRCGGCVGHSKIQVIGFENKGIILSDKDSSHGPGWLGGYFDSVANAAKVGVLNIARCKMGGKVGSWTEYKDNPEGAPAATIDNVLGYNNKPGTQFNENEIIQ
;
A
#
# COMPACT_ATOMS: atom_id res chain seq x y z
N MET A 1 56.59 22.07 42.35
CA MET A 1 55.72 21.24 43.21
C MET A 1 56.40 19.87 43.30
N LYS A 2 57.32 19.70 44.24
CA LYS A 2 57.16 18.87 45.46
C LYS A 2 56.62 17.47 45.17
N GLN A 3 57.52 16.48 45.24
CA GLN A 3 57.47 15.21 45.99
C GLN A 3 58.10 14.06 45.19
N THR A 4 59.39 13.78 45.39
CA THR A 4 60.03 12.91 46.41
C THR A 4 60.05 11.43 46.01
N PHE A 5 61.21 10.88 45.61
CA PHE A 5 62.25 10.27 46.49
C PHE A 5 61.75 8.93 47.06
N LYS A 6 62.35 7.78 46.72
CA LYS A 6 63.52 7.13 47.37
C LYS A 6 63.56 5.65 46.89
N LEU A 7 64.64 4.88 46.85
CA LEU A 7 66.07 5.03 47.16
C LEU A 7 66.75 3.70 46.69
N PHE A 8 67.97 3.82 46.14
CA PHE A 8 69.20 2.99 46.26
C PHE A 8 69.12 1.52 46.75
N ALA A 9 70.00 0.60 46.36
CA ALA A 9 71.45 0.74 46.23
C ALA A 9 72.08 -0.42 45.45
N ALA A 10 73.21 -0.12 44.82
CA ALA A 10 74.18 -1.09 44.30
C ALA A 10 74.92 -1.82 45.43
N LEU A 11 75.31 -3.08 45.19
CA LEU A 11 76.43 -3.69 45.89
C LEU A 11 77.17 -4.65 44.95
N ALA A 12 78.48 -4.45 44.85
CA ALA A 12 79.40 -5.28 44.07
C ALA A 12 80.11 -6.31 44.96
N LEU A 13 80.27 -7.50 44.36
CA LEU A 13 81.35 -8.49 44.47
C LEU A 13 81.76 -9.08 45.84
N GLY A 14 81.63 -10.41 45.93
CA GLY A 14 82.33 -11.27 46.88
C GLY A 14 82.26 -12.74 46.43
N VAL A 15 83.40 -13.31 46.04
CA VAL A 15 83.56 -14.73 45.70
C VAL A 15 83.61 -15.55 46.99
N LEU A 16 82.87 -16.66 47.07
CA LEU A 16 83.25 -17.81 47.90
C LEU A 16 82.67 -19.10 47.29
N VAL A 17 83.57 -20.05 46.99
CA VAL A 17 83.23 -21.42 46.58
C VAL A 17 83.01 -22.25 47.84
N THR A 18 81.84 -22.85 48.00
CA THR A 18 81.64 -24.06 48.80
C THR A 18 80.67 -24.99 48.09
N ALA A 19 81.16 -26.18 47.73
CA ALA A 19 80.33 -27.29 47.31
C ALA A 19 79.66 -27.90 48.55
N ALA A 20 78.34 -27.99 48.54
CA ALA A 20 77.58 -28.85 49.45
C ALA A 20 76.41 -29.45 48.67
N CYS A 21 76.47 -30.77 48.45
CA CYS A 21 75.33 -31.53 47.95
C CYS A 21 74.15 -31.36 48.90
N SER A 22 73.04 -30.83 48.40
CA SER A 22 71.73 -30.96 49.03
C SER A 22 70.79 -31.65 48.07
N GLU A 23 69.99 -32.54 48.63
CA GLU A 23 69.01 -33.41 47.99
C GLU A 23 68.27 -32.73 46.83
N GLY A 24 68.38 -33.30 45.63
CA GLY A 24 67.73 -32.78 44.43
C GLY A 24 66.21 -32.80 44.57
N LYS A 25 65.62 -31.69 45.04
CA LYS A 25 64.23 -31.35 44.71
C LYS A 25 64.16 -31.22 43.19
N LEU A 26 63.57 -32.22 42.53
CA LEU A 26 63.17 -32.11 41.13
C LEU A 26 62.36 -30.82 40.97
N LEU A 27 62.87 -29.85 40.20
CA LEU A 27 62.11 -28.68 39.81
C LEU A 27 60.89 -29.17 39.04
N GLN A 28 59.69 -28.96 39.59
CA GLN A 28 58.44 -29.31 38.90
C GLN A 28 58.35 -28.48 37.62
N SER A 29 58.08 -29.13 36.49
CA SER A 29 57.87 -28.42 35.22
C SER A 29 56.60 -27.57 35.28
N TYR A 30 56.62 -26.38 34.69
CA TYR A 30 55.43 -25.53 34.56
C TYR A 30 55.35 -24.90 33.16
N ILE A 31 54.14 -24.60 32.70
CA ILE A 31 53.86 -23.81 31.50
C ILE A 31 52.72 -22.86 31.85
N THR A 32 52.98 -21.56 31.74
CA THR A 32 52.00 -20.52 32.06
C THR A 32 52.00 -19.47 30.95
N PRO A 33 51.02 -19.48 30.04
CA PRO A 33 50.84 -18.40 29.09
C PRO A 33 50.29 -17.18 29.84
N ASP A 34 50.58 -15.99 29.34
CA ASP A 34 50.04 -14.73 29.87
C ASP A 34 48.51 -14.67 29.80
N ARG A 35 47.90 -15.45 28.89
CA ARG A 35 46.45 -15.66 28.78
C ARG A 35 46.10 -17.02 28.17
N SER A 36 44.91 -17.53 28.49
CA SER A 36 44.37 -18.79 27.96
C SER A 36 43.28 -18.60 26.90
N GLU A 37 42.87 -17.36 26.64
CA GLU A 37 41.89 -17.01 25.62
C GLU A 37 42.36 -15.81 24.80
N ILE A 38 42.14 -15.89 23.49
CA ILE A 38 42.31 -14.81 22.52
C ILE A 38 40.94 -14.60 21.87
N SER A 39 40.35 -13.44 22.10
CA SER A 39 39.02 -13.08 21.64
C SER A 39 39.06 -11.86 20.71
N GLU A 40 37.90 -11.50 20.16
CA GLU A 40 37.70 -10.28 19.36
C GLU A 40 38.53 -10.21 18.07
N ILE A 41 39.01 -11.34 17.55
CA ILE A 41 39.67 -11.37 16.23
C ILE A 41 38.63 -11.06 15.15
N PRO A 42 38.86 -10.06 14.28
CA PRO A 42 37.92 -9.70 13.23
C PRO A 42 37.83 -10.80 12.16
N ALA A 43 36.68 -10.88 11.49
CA ALA A 43 36.46 -11.82 10.40
C ALA A 43 37.31 -11.49 9.17
N LYS A 44 37.43 -10.19 8.84
CA LYS A 44 38.19 -9.64 7.73
C LYS A 44 39.53 -9.08 8.24
N ASP A 45 40.61 -9.36 7.49
CA ASP A 45 41.96 -8.88 7.76
C ASP A 45 42.45 -9.09 9.22
N PRO A 46 42.39 -10.33 9.76
CA PRO A 46 42.82 -10.59 11.13
C PRO A 46 44.32 -10.31 11.32
N ALA A 47 44.65 -9.57 12.37
CA ALA A 47 46.03 -9.33 12.77
C ALA A 47 46.62 -10.55 13.50
N ALA A 48 47.93 -10.74 13.35
CA ALA A 48 48.67 -11.70 14.16
C ALA A 48 48.72 -11.26 15.63
N VAL A 49 48.67 -12.23 16.54
CA VAL A 49 48.57 -12.01 17.98
C VAL A 49 49.74 -12.70 18.69
N SER A 50 50.45 -11.98 19.55
CA SER A 50 51.57 -12.52 20.34
C SER A 50 51.12 -13.06 21.69
N LEU A 51 51.48 -14.29 22.02
CA LEU A 51 51.25 -14.97 23.30
C LEU A 51 52.59 -15.16 24.02
N ILE A 52 52.70 -14.70 25.26
CA ILE A 52 53.93 -14.85 26.05
C ILE A 52 53.79 -16.10 26.91
N VAL A 53 54.69 -17.07 26.72
CA VAL A 53 54.68 -18.34 27.45
C VAL A 53 55.87 -18.36 28.40
N ASN A 54 55.59 -18.51 29.70
CA ASN A 54 56.62 -18.67 30.73
C ASN A 54 56.74 -20.16 31.10
N THR A 55 57.94 -20.72 31.03
CA THR A 55 58.16 -22.15 31.29
C THR A 55 59.63 -22.46 31.61
N ASN A 56 59.85 -23.51 32.39
CA ASN A 56 61.18 -24.07 32.68
C ASN A 56 61.45 -25.39 31.94
N THR A 57 60.64 -25.75 30.94
CA THR A 57 60.76 -27.02 30.20
C THR A 57 60.82 -26.83 28.69
N ASN A 58 61.14 -27.90 27.96
CA ASN A 58 60.92 -28.00 26.52
C ASN A 58 59.42 -28.08 26.25
N TRP A 59 58.94 -27.42 25.21
CA TRP A 59 57.52 -27.39 24.88
C TRP A 59 57.27 -27.54 23.36
N MET A 60 56.07 -28.00 23.02
CA MET A 60 55.56 -28.05 21.65
C MET A 60 54.08 -27.63 21.58
N VAL A 61 53.68 -27.07 20.45
CA VAL A 61 52.30 -26.70 20.14
C VAL A 61 51.63 -27.86 19.40
N LEU A 62 50.47 -28.27 19.89
CA LEU A 62 49.68 -29.40 19.39
C LEU A 62 48.25 -28.95 19.08
N ASP A 63 47.58 -29.73 18.23
CA ASP A 63 46.16 -29.58 17.89
C ASP A 63 45.79 -28.21 17.31
N VAL A 64 46.71 -27.58 16.55
CA VAL A 64 46.44 -26.28 15.93
C VAL A 64 45.31 -26.41 14.90
N PRO A 65 44.20 -25.66 15.04
CA PRO A 65 43.13 -25.66 14.04
C PRO A 65 43.65 -25.24 12.67
N SER A 66 43.12 -25.82 11.58
CA SER A 66 43.60 -25.57 10.21
C SER A 66 43.52 -24.10 9.76
N TRP A 67 42.74 -23.28 10.46
CA TRP A 67 42.56 -21.86 10.18
C TRP A 67 43.51 -20.96 11.00
N ILE A 68 44.41 -21.53 11.81
CA ILE A 68 45.38 -20.82 12.64
C ILE A 68 46.79 -21.32 12.29
N GLN A 69 47.74 -20.40 12.13
CA GLN A 69 49.17 -20.70 12.10
C GLN A 69 49.82 -20.24 13.42
N VAL A 70 50.77 -21.02 13.94
CA VAL A 70 51.44 -20.73 15.22
C VAL A 70 52.95 -20.85 15.04
N GLU A 71 53.74 -19.84 15.44
CA GLU A 71 55.21 -19.87 15.37
C GLU A 71 55.88 -19.18 16.57
N PRO A 72 56.90 -19.80 17.21
CA PRO A 72 57.43 -21.13 16.91
C PRO A 72 56.53 -22.26 17.45
N VAL A 73 56.53 -23.42 16.78
CA VAL A 73 55.74 -24.61 17.19
C VAL A 73 56.42 -25.45 18.27
N MET A 74 57.69 -25.18 18.60
CA MET A 74 58.43 -25.82 19.67
C MET A 74 59.53 -24.90 20.18
N GLY A 75 59.95 -25.10 21.43
CA GLY A 75 61.01 -24.30 22.04
C GLY A 75 61.46 -24.82 23.41
N HIS A 76 62.35 -24.07 24.04
CA HIS A 76 62.86 -24.34 25.38
C HIS A 76 62.81 -23.05 26.20
N GLY A 77 62.25 -23.13 27.41
CA GLY A 77 62.13 -21.97 28.28
C GLY A 77 61.12 -20.94 27.77
N ASP A 78 61.14 -19.75 28.36
CA ASP A 78 60.23 -18.66 28.02
C ASP A 78 60.30 -18.28 26.53
N ALA A 79 59.14 -17.99 25.93
CA ALA A 79 59.03 -17.66 24.53
C ALA A 79 57.85 -16.75 24.20
N ILE A 80 57.93 -16.08 23.06
CA ILE A 80 56.80 -15.38 22.45
C ILE A 80 56.34 -16.23 21.27
N ILE A 81 55.09 -16.66 21.32
CA ILE A 81 54.43 -17.41 20.26
C ILE A 81 53.53 -16.45 19.46
N THR A 82 53.75 -16.37 18.16
CA THR A 82 52.91 -15.61 17.23
C THR A 82 51.80 -16.51 16.70
N ILE A 83 50.56 -16.05 16.80
CA ILE A 83 49.36 -16.74 16.36
C ILE A 83 48.76 -15.93 15.22
N THR A 84 48.66 -16.54 14.03
CA THR A 84 48.18 -15.89 12.81
C THR A 84 46.91 -16.59 12.34
N PRO A 85 45.72 -16.07 12.68
CA PRO A 85 44.46 -16.57 12.17
C PRO A 85 44.30 -16.25 10.67
N SER A 86 43.75 -17.18 9.90
CA SER A 86 43.20 -16.89 8.56
C SER A 86 41.89 -16.10 8.67
N ALA A 87 41.51 -15.41 7.59
CA ALA A 87 40.24 -14.70 7.55
C ALA A 87 39.04 -15.65 7.69
N ASN A 88 38.01 -15.22 8.43
CA ASN A 88 36.69 -15.85 8.45
C ASN A 88 35.74 -15.11 7.49
N PHE A 89 36.25 -14.81 6.29
CA PHE A 89 35.62 -13.95 5.30
C PHE A 89 35.74 -14.60 3.92
N LYS A 90 34.66 -14.57 3.13
CA LYS A 90 34.63 -15.09 1.75
C LYS A 90 34.57 -13.95 0.74
N ASN A 91 33.54 -13.12 0.84
CA ASN A 91 33.31 -11.92 0.05
C ASN A 91 32.31 -11.00 0.80
N GLU A 92 32.10 -9.79 0.30
CA GLU A 92 31.24 -8.76 0.91
C GLU A 92 29.74 -9.09 0.94
N ASN A 93 29.30 -10.13 0.24
CA ASN A 93 27.89 -10.51 0.10
C ASN A 93 27.54 -11.83 0.82
N THR A 94 28.49 -12.44 1.54
CA THR A 94 28.28 -13.75 2.15
C THR A 94 28.43 -13.67 3.66
N GLU A 95 27.35 -13.91 4.39
CA GLU A 95 27.39 -14.03 5.84
C GLU A 95 28.26 -15.22 6.28
N THR A 96 29.05 -15.03 7.34
CA THR A 96 29.79 -16.11 8.01
C THR A 96 29.51 -16.07 9.50
N PHE A 97 29.50 -17.24 10.15
CA PHE A 97 29.24 -17.35 11.59
C PHE A 97 30.52 -17.24 12.41
N ASP A 98 30.37 -16.84 13.68
CA ASP A 98 31.44 -16.91 14.68
C ASP A 98 32.04 -18.32 14.73
N ARG A 99 33.37 -18.40 14.86
CA ARG A 99 34.10 -19.66 14.97
C ARG A 99 35.08 -19.66 16.13
N MET A 100 35.28 -20.83 16.71
CA MET A 100 36.25 -21.04 17.78
C MET A 100 37.10 -22.28 17.53
N GLY A 101 38.31 -22.26 18.05
CA GLY A 101 39.27 -23.35 17.97
C GLY A 101 40.27 -23.24 19.11
N SER A 102 40.90 -24.35 19.46
CA SER A 102 41.87 -24.39 20.54
C SER A 102 43.09 -25.18 20.14
N PHE A 103 44.23 -24.80 20.69
CA PHE A 103 45.48 -25.54 20.56
C PHE A 103 46.08 -25.75 21.95
N ARG A 104 46.99 -26.72 22.08
CA ARG A 104 47.65 -27.05 23.34
C ARG A 104 49.12 -26.73 23.29
N ILE A 105 49.67 -26.20 24.37
CA ILE A 105 51.11 -26.07 24.60
C ILE A 105 51.47 -27.13 25.63
N ALA A 106 52.22 -28.15 25.20
CA ALA A 106 52.55 -29.32 26.01
C ALA A 106 54.04 -29.35 26.35
N GLY A 107 54.36 -29.56 27.63
CA GLY A 107 55.72 -29.69 28.13
C GLY A 107 56.29 -31.11 27.97
N ASN A 108 57.61 -31.22 27.98
CA ASN A 108 58.37 -32.46 27.86
C ASN A 108 58.21 -33.13 26.47
N ALA A 109 58.76 -32.46 25.45
CA ALA A 109 58.64 -32.78 24.03
C ALA A 109 59.08 -34.21 23.57
N ASN A 110 59.57 -35.06 24.49
CA ASN A 110 60.05 -36.42 24.20
C ASN A 110 59.11 -37.55 24.69
N ASP A 111 57.96 -37.25 25.31
CA ASP A 111 56.96 -38.27 25.70
C ASP A 111 55.72 -38.21 24.77
N PRO A 112 55.62 -39.09 23.75
CA PRO A 112 54.50 -39.12 22.81
C PRO A 112 53.16 -39.53 23.44
N GLY A 113 53.14 -39.94 24.72
CA GLY A 113 51.93 -40.29 25.45
C GLY A 113 51.47 -39.26 26.49
N ASN A 114 52.24 -38.18 26.71
CA ASN A 114 52.08 -37.17 27.77
C ASN A 114 51.49 -37.75 29.07
N ARG A 115 52.11 -38.78 29.64
CA ARG A 115 51.54 -39.46 30.82
C ARG A 115 51.94 -38.81 32.15
N THR A 116 52.78 -37.77 32.13
CA THR A 116 53.23 -37.02 33.34
C THR A 116 53.50 -35.52 33.13
N GLY A 117 53.18 -34.91 31.97
CA GLY A 117 53.61 -33.54 31.61
C GLY A 117 52.54 -32.44 31.73
N VAL A 118 52.95 -31.26 32.17
CA VAL A 118 52.10 -30.05 32.24
C VAL A 118 51.71 -29.61 30.82
N SER A 119 50.43 -29.31 30.61
CA SER A 119 49.92 -28.75 29.35
C SER A 119 48.88 -27.68 29.62
N VAL A 120 48.81 -26.68 28.74
CA VAL A 120 47.81 -25.62 28.78
C VAL A 120 47.08 -25.55 27.44
N THR A 121 45.78 -25.30 27.50
CA THR A 121 44.96 -25.07 26.31
C THR A 121 44.78 -23.56 26.12
N VAL A 122 44.98 -23.10 24.89
CA VAL A 122 44.69 -21.73 24.47
C VAL A 122 43.50 -21.76 23.52
N THR A 123 42.47 -20.98 23.83
CA THR A 123 41.26 -20.86 23.00
C THR A 123 41.34 -19.60 22.15
N VAL A 124 40.99 -19.70 20.88
CA VAL A 124 40.95 -18.59 19.92
C VAL A 124 39.53 -18.45 19.38
N LYS A 125 38.92 -17.28 19.59
CA LYS A 125 37.58 -16.91 19.12
C LYS A 125 37.69 -15.84 18.03
N GLN A 126 37.10 -16.10 16.87
CA GLN A 126 37.07 -15.18 15.73
C GLN A 126 35.61 -14.90 15.34
N ARG A 127 35.30 -13.63 15.11
CA ARG A 127 33.95 -13.19 14.71
C ARG A 127 33.56 -13.70 13.32
N GLY A 128 32.26 -13.80 13.08
CA GLY A 128 31.63 -13.89 11.77
C GLY A 128 31.60 -12.56 11.02
N TYR A 129 31.34 -12.60 9.73
CA TYR A 129 31.15 -11.44 8.87
C TYR A 129 29.66 -11.29 8.55
N VAL A 130 29.13 -10.09 8.77
CA VAL A 130 27.79 -9.69 8.33
C VAL A 130 27.97 -8.69 7.18
N PRO A 131 27.40 -8.94 5.99
CA PRO A 131 27.39 -7.98 4.89
C PRO A 131 26.88 -6.61 5.34
N VAL A 132 27.57 -5.55 4.92
CA VAL A 132 27.07 -4.18 5.10
C VAL A 132 26.03 -3.95 4.02
N VAL A 133 24.74 -4.02 4.37
CA VAL A 133 23.68 -3.56 3.48
C VAL A 133 23.79 -2.05 3.43
N ASP A 134 24.12 -1.49 2.27
CA ASP A 134 23.97 -0.05 2.04
C ASP A 134 22.46 0.24 1.92
N PRO A 135 21.87 0.93 2.91
CA PRO A 135 20.45 1.26 2.88
C PRO A 135 20.11 2.23 1.73
N ASP A 136 21.10 2.86 1.12
CA ASP A 136 20.92 3.80 0.01
C ASP A 136 21.29 3.21 -1.36
N ALA A 137 21.82 1.98 -1.41
CA ALA A 137 22.13 1.32 -2.68
C ALA A 137 20.85 1.08 -3.48
N GLY A 138 20.85 1.52 -4.74
CA GLY A 138 19.76 1.24 -5.67
C GLY A 138 19.61 -0.27 -5.90
N ILE A 139 18.42 -0.81 -5.61
CA ILE A 139 18.08 -2.22 -5.83
C ILE A 139 17.18 -2.44 -7.05
N GLY A 140 16.67 -1.37 -7.66
CA GLY A 140 16.04 -1.43 -8.97
C GLY A 140 14.59 -1.96 -8.98
N GLY A 141 13.92 -1.96 -7.84
CA GLY A 141 12.53 -2.41 -7.68
C GLY A 141 12.25 -2.84 -6.24
N ILE A 142 11.07 -3.40 -5.99
CA ILE A 142 10.61 -3.88 -4.69
C ILE A 142 10.57 -5.43 -4.70
N PRO A 143 11.59 -6.11 -4.16
CA PRO A 143 11.70 -7.58 -4.19
C PRO A 143 11.07 -8.29 -2.99
N SER A 144 10.52 -7.57 -2.01
CA SER A 144 10.01 -8.16 -0.78
C SER A 144 9.02 -7.26 -0.05
N LEU A 145 8.29 -7.85 0.90
CA LEU A 145 7.45 -7.11 1.84
C LEU A 145 8.23 -6.05 2.62
N GLU A 146 9.43 -6.37 3.09
CA GLU A 146 10.26 -5.43 3.87
C GLU A 146 10.60 -4.17 3.06
N GLU A 147 11.01 -4.35 1.81
CA GLU A 147 11.31 -3.23 0.90
C GLU A 147 10.04 -2.46 0.52
N PHE A 148 8.89 -3.12 0.41
CA PHE A 148 7.60 -2.45 0.18
C PHE A 148 7.23 -1.54 1.37
N LEU A 149 7.39 -2.02 2.60
CA LEU A 149 7.15 -1.23 3.81
C LEU A 149 8.13 -0.07 3.94
N ALA A 150 9.41 -0.28 3.60
CA ALA A 150 10.41 0.77 3.59
C ALA A 150 10.10 1.86 2.54
N PHE A 151 9.64 1.46 1.35
CA PHE A 151 9.15 2.40 0.32
C PHE A 151 7.95 3.21 0.83
N ALA A 152 6.95 2.56 1.41
CA ALA A 152 5.78 3.23 1.98
C ALA A 152 6.19 4.27 3.04
N GLN A 153 7.11 3.91 3.93
CA GLN A 153 7.64 4.80 4.95
C GLN A 153 8.42 5.98 4.34
N ALA A 154 9.25 5.74 3.33
CA ALA A 154 10.02 6.78 2.66
C ALA A 154 9.09 7.84 2.06
N VAL A 155 8.03 7.43 1.34
CA VAL A 155 7.05 8.38 0.81
C VAL A 155 6.39 9.16 1.95
N SER A 156 5.91 8.50 2.98
CA SER A 156 5.18 9.16 4.07
C SER A 156 6.04 10.10 4.93
N THR A 157 7.37 9.95 4.90
CA THR A 157 8.33 10.80 5.62
C THR A 157 9.06 11.81 4.73
N GLY A 158 8.76 11.86 3.42
CA GLY A 158 9.44 12.74 2.47
C GLY A 158 10.86 12.30 2.10
N GLY A 159 11.17 11.01 2.35
CA GLY A 159 12.42 10.37 1.96
C GLY A 159 12.53 10.11 0.46
N SER A 160 13.76 9.83 0.00
CA SER A 160 14.02 9.53 -1.41
C SER A 160 13.49 8.15 -1.79
N CYS A 161 12.83 8.06 -2.96
CA CYS A 161 12.42 6.78 -3.56
C CYS A 161 13.44 6.20 -4.55
N SER A 162 14.61 6.85 -4.73
CA SER A 162 15.63 6.46 -5.72
C SER A 162 16.12 5.02 -5.59
N ARG A 163 16.06 4.47 -4.38
CA ARG A 163 16.47 3.09 -4.07
C ARG A 163 15.70 2.06 -4.91
N TRP A 164 14.41 2.30 -5.11
CA TRP A 164 13.49 1.35 -5.75
C TRP A 164 13.25 1.65 -7.23
N LEU A 165 13.88 2.69 -7.78
CA LEU A 165 13.73 3.03 -9.20
C LEU A 165 14.46 2.00 -10.06
N ASN A 166 13.71 1.37 -10.97
CA ASN A 166 14.26 0.54 -12.04
C ASN A 166 14.97 1.40 -13.10
N GLN A 167 15.43 0.77 -14.18
CA GLN A 167 16.17 1.47 -15.25
C GLN A 167 15.34 2.52 -15.99
N ASP A 168 14.02 2.40 -15.96
CA ASP A 168 13.07 3.34 -16.56
C ASP A 168 12.65 4.47 -15.60
N GLY A 169 13.18 4.46 -14.37
CA GLY A 169 12.84 5.45 -13.34
C GLY A 169 11.48 5.18 -12.68
N GLU A 170 11.02 3.93 -12.67
CA GLU A 170 9.76 3.51 -12.05
C GLU A 170 10.02 2.72 -10.77
N VAL A 171 9.17 2.90 -9.76
CA VAL A 171 9.12 1.99 -8.61
C VAL A 171 8.32 0.76 -9.03
N GLU A 172 9.01 -0.35 -9.27
CA GLU A 172 8.42 -1.58 -9.81
C GLU A 172 8.40 -2.72 -8.79
N LEU A 173 7.24 -3.36 -8.58
CA LEU A 173 7.19 -4.61 -7.82
C LEU A 173 7.87 -5.73 -8.62
N GLN A 174 8.70 -6.53 -7.95
CA GLN A 174 9.38 -7.69 -8.55
C GLN A 174 8.83 -9.02 -8.05
N THR A 175 7.87 -8.98 -7.13
CA THR A 175 7.19 -10.12 -6.55
C THR A 175 5.82 -9.70 -6.03
N ASP A 176 4.94 -10.68 -5.82
CA ASP A 176 3.72 -10.47 -5.04
C ASP A 176 4.06 -10.11 -3.59
N ILE A 177 3.26 -9.22 -3.01
CA ILE A 177 3.41 -8.72 -1.64
C ILE A 177 2.22 -9.18 -0.79
N ASP A 178 2.50 -9.95 0.25
CA ASP A 178 1.50 -10.37 1.24
C ASP A 178 1.54 -9.43 2.46
N LEU A 179 0.46 -8.68 2.68
CA LEU A 179 0.27 -7.77 3.81
C LEU A 179 -0.53 -8.39 4.96
N SER A 180 -0.75 -9.71 4.98
CA SER A 180 -1.52 -10.39 6.03
C SER A 180 -0.96 -10.22 7.45
N SER A 181 0.34 -9.97 7.59
CA SER A 181 0.99 -9.64 8.87
C SER A 181 0.91 -8.15 9.26
N VAL A 182 0.39 -7.29 8.39
CA VAL A 182 0.33 -5.83 8.57
C VAL A 182 -1.11 -5.42 8.89
N LEU A 183 -1.43 -5.39 10.17
CA LEU A 183 -2.78 -5.09 10.66
C LEU A 183 -3.05 -3.59 10.77
N ASP A 184 -2.01 -2.81 11.09
CA ASP A 184 -2.09 -1.36 11.23
C ASP A 184 -1.39 -0.70 10.02
N TRP A 185 -2.18 -0.34 9.01
CA TRP A 185 -1.65 0.33 7.82
C TRP A 185 -1.70 1.85 7.97
N THR A 186 -0.61 2.51 7.58
CA THR A 186 -0.61 3.94 7.30
C THR A 186 -0.55 4.12 5.79
N PRO A 187 -1.50 4.84 5.16
CA PRO A 187 -1.50 5.00 3.71
C PRO A 187 -0.20 5.60 3.17
N ILE A 188 0.22 5.18 1.97
CA ILE A 188 1.42 5.69 1.30
C ILE A 188 1.16 7.13 0.88
N GLY A 189 1.82 8.06 1.57
CA GLY A 189 1.45 9.48 1.52
C GLY A 189 0.08 9.72 2.16
N ILE A 190 -0.05 10.77 2.95
CA ILE A 190 -1.32 11.10 3.63
C ILE A 190 -1.77 12.50 3.28
N ALA A 191 -3.08 12.69 3.27
CA ALA A 191 -3.72 13.97 3.07
C ALA A 191 -4.79 14.26 4.13
N LYS A 192 -4.96 15.55 4.38
CA LYS A 192 -6.04 16.11 5.17
C LYS A 192 -7.02 16.85 4.27
N LEU A 193 -8.23 16.35 4.18
CA LEU A 193 -9.36 17.01 3.56
C LEU A 193 -9.83 18.18 4.42
N GLY A 194 -10.22 19.27 3.75
CA GLY A 194 -10.77 20.46 4.38
C GLY A 194 -12.25 20.34 4.73
N SER A 195 -13.00 21.44 4.56
CA SER A 195 -14.40 21.55 4.97
C SER A 195 -15.41 20.73 4.14
N SER A 196 -14.97 20.13 3.04
CA SER A 196 -15.77 19.23 2.21
C SER A 196 -14.85 18.34 1.39
N VAL A 197 -15.39 17.25 0.81
CA VAL A 197 -14.65 16.42 -0.15
C VAL A 197 -14.22 17.21 -1.39
N LYS A 198 -14.93 18.29 -1.71
CA LYS A 198 -14.61 19.15 -2.86
C LYS A 198 -13.43 20.08 -2.63
N ALA A 199 -13.11 20.35 -1.37
CA ALA A 199 -12.03 21.26 -1.03
C ALA A 199 -10.68 20.66 -1.44
N ALA A 200 -9.71 21.53 -1.75
CA ALA A 200 -8.33 21.10 -1.91
C ALA A 200 -7.88 20.39 -0.62
N ALA A 201 -7.21 19.25 -0.78
CA ALA A 201 -6.60 18.55 0.33
C ALA A 201 -5.20 19.12 0.58
N SER A 202 -4.75 19.12 1.83
CA SER A 202 -3.37 19.45 2.20
C SER A 202 -2.59 18.19 2.51
N SER A 203 -1.33 18.14 2.12
CA SER A 203 -0.42 17.03 2.40
C SER A 203 1.00 17.56 2.57
N ASP A 204 1.71 17.04 3.57
CA ASP A 204 3.14 17.31 3.73
C ASP A 204 3.97 16.41 2.80
N ASN A 205 3.57 15.14 2.67
CA ASN A 205 4.22 14.15 1.84
C ASN A 205 3.20 13.27 1.10
N TYR A 206 3.42 13.09 -0.21
CA TYR A 206 2.57 12.31 -1.11
C TYR A 206 3.40 11.63 -2.18
N PHE A 207 2.85 10.58 -2.79
CA PHE A 207 3.53 9.86 -3.86
C PHE A 207 3.59 10.68 -5.15
N GLN A 208 4.75 10.65 -5.81
CA GLN A 208 5.00 11.25 -7.13
C GLN A 208 5.83 10.26 -7.97
N GLY A 209 5.73 10.35 -9.29
CA GLY A 209 6.42 9.45 -10.21
C GLY A 209 5.58 8.24 -10.61
N VAL A 210 6.22 7.12 -10.94
CA VAL A 210 5.52 5.92 -11.44
C VAL A 210 5.62 4.80 -10.41
N PHE A 211 4.47 4.27 -9.99
CA PHE A 211 4.36 2.99 -9.29
C PHE A 211 3.85 1.96 -10.29
N ASN A 212 4.71 1.00 -10.62
CA ASN A 212 4.43 -0.09 -11.53
C ASN A 212 4.26 -1.38 -10.72
N GLY A 213 3.08 -1.97 -10.74
CA GLY A 213 2.83 -3.23 -10.06
C GLY A 213 3.52 -4.42 -10.73
N GLY A 214 4.07 -4.29 -11.93
CA GLY A 214 4.73 -5.39 -12.64
C GLY A 214 3.81 -6.58 -12.93
N HIS A 215 2.49 -6.34 -12.94
CA HIS A 215 1.41 -7.33 -12.90
C HIS A 215 1.39 -8.24 -11.66
N HIS A 216 2.15 -7.89 -10.62
CA HIS A 216 2.10 -8.53 -9.32
C HIS A 216 0.88 -8.10 -8.50
N SER A 217 0.65 -8.85 -7.43
CA SER A 217 -0.43 -8.61 -6.49
C SER A 217 0.06 -8.05 -5.15
N ILE A 218 -0.79 -7.24 -4.52
CA ILE A 218 -0.66 -6.86 -3.11
C ILE A 218 -1.89 -7.41 -2.37
N THR A 219 -1.75 -8.45 -1.57
CA THR A 219 -2.87 -9.19 -0.95
C THR A 219 -2.84 -9.16 0.58
N GLY A 220 -3.82 -9.76 1.24
CA GLY A 220 -3.88 -9.88 2.70
C GLY A 220 -4.34 -8.59 3.38
N ILE A 221 -5.03 -7.71 2.65
CA ILE A 221 -5.46 -6.39 3.11
C ILE A 221 -6.66 -6.55 4.06
N ARG A 222 -6.44 -6.27 5.35
CA ARG A 222 -7.47 -6.33 6.40
C ARG A 222 -7.31 -5.14 7.34
N TRP A 223 -7.54 -3.95 6.80
CA TRP A 223 -7.26 -2.71 7.53
C TRP A 223 -8.53 -2.11 8.10
N THR A 224 -8.44 -1.68 9.35
CA THR A 224 -9.45 -0.86 10.00
C THR A 224 -8.82 0.47 10.37
N PHE A 225 -9.34 1.56 9.79
CA PHE A 225 -8.94 2.92 10.12
C PHE A 225 -9.88 3.51 11.16
N ASP A 226 -9.34 3.96 12.29
CA ASP A 226 -10.10 4.76 13.26
C ASP A 226 -10.15 6.22 12.79
N ALA A 227 -11.31 6.65 12.29
CA ALA A 227 -11.53 8.00 11.79
C ALA A 227 -11.78 9.04 12.91
N SER A 228 -11.64 8.65 14.19
CA SER A 228 -11.79 9.57 15.34
C SER A 228 -10.53 10.40 15.61
N THR A 229 -9.37 10.01 15.07
CA THR A 229 -8.06 10.56 15.46
C THR A 229 -7.72 11.92 14.84
N GLY A 230 -8.36 12.29 13.71
CA GLY A 230 -8.27 13.63 13.11
C GLY A 230 -6.91 14.02 12.47
N ASP A 231 -5.91 13.14 12.53
CA ASP A 231 -4.56 13.39 11.98
C ASP A 231 -4.56 13.43 10.45
N TYR A 232 -5.28 12.50 9.84
CA TYR A 232 -5.56 12.43 8.40
C TYR A 232 -6.93 11.78 8.18
N ASN A 233 -7.48 11.95 6.99
CA ASN A 233 -8.82 11.49 6.61
C ASN A 233 -8.85 11.01 5.14
N SER A 234 -7.72 10.47 4.69
CA SER A 234 -7.50 9.86 3.39
C SER A 234 -7.05 8.41 3.58
N TYR A 235 -7.90 7.44 3.21
CA TYR A 235 -7.71 6.02 3.52
C TYR A 235 -7.64 5.16 2.25
N GLY A 236 -6.64 4.29 2.17
CA GLY A 236 -6.37 3.45 1.00
C GLY A 236 -4.99 2.82 1.05
N LEU A 237 -4.58 2.12 -0.02
CA LEU A 237 -3.17 1.78 -0.20
C LEU A 237 -2.33 3.07 -0.24
N PHE A 238 -2.72 4.02 -1.07
CA PHE A 238 -2.20 5.39 -1.11
C PHE A 238 -3.21 6.36 -0.50
N GLY A 239 -2.76 7.23 0.41
CA GLY A 239 -3.60 8.31 0.94
C GLY A 239 -3.61 9.51 -0.01
N MET A 240 -2.45 9.86 -0.56
CA MET A 240 -2.35 10.89 -1.60
C MET A 240 -1.25 10.62 -2.60
N ALA A 241 -1.58 10.87 -3.87
CA ALA A 241 -0.63 10.89 -4.98
C ALA A 241 -0.88 12.10 -5.87
N SER A 242 0.17 12.67 -6.44
CA SER A 242 0.05 13.77 -7.40
C SER A 242 1.11 13.71 -8.49
N ASN A 243 0.76 14.12 -9.71
CA ASN A 243 1.62 14.00 -10.90
C ASN A 243 2.25 12.60 -11.00
N ALA A 244 1.41 11.59 -10.77
CA ALA A 244 1.84 10.21 -10.61
C ALA A 244 1.15 9.30 -11.61
N THR A 245 1.77 8.16 -11.90
CA THR A 245 1.16 7.05 -12.61
C THR A 245 1.17 5.82 -11.71
N ILE A 246 0.03 5.15 -11.58
CA ILE A 246 -0.09 3.86 -10.90
C ILE A 246 -0.60 2.86 -11.92
N LYS A 247 0.18 1.82 -12.22
CA LYS A 247 -0.17 0.89 -13.29
C LYS A 247 0.10 -0.57 -12.95
N ASP A 248 -0.54 -1.46 -13.71
CA ASP A 248 -0.21 -2.89 -13.81
C ASP A 248 -0.21 -3.60 -12.45
N LEU A 249 -1.26 -3.42 -11.66
CA LEU A 249 -1.35 -3.92 -10.28
C LEU A 249 -2.64 -4.69 -10.03
N VAL A 250 -2.53 -5.83 -9.35
CA VAL A 250 -3.68 -6.51 -8.74
C VAL A 250 -3.73 -6.18 -7.24
N LEU A 251 -4.73 -5.40 -6.83
CA LEU A 251 -4.91 -5.00 -5.44
C LEU A 251 -5.91 -5.92 -4.73
N GLY A 252 -5.42 -6.62 -3.71
CA GLY A 252 -6.16 -7.51 -2.85
C GLY A 252 -6.60 -8.81 -3.53
N GLU A 253 -7.23 -9.64 -2.71
CA GLU A 253 -7.98 -10.81 -3.13
C GLU A 253 -9.39 -10.84 -2.55
N LYS A 254 -10.23 -11.78 -2.99
CA LYS A 254 -11.60 -11.89 -2.50
C LYS A 254 -11.62 -12.11 -0.98
N GLY A 255 -12.25 -11.19 -0.25
CA GLY A 255 -12.36 -11.24 1.21
C GLY A 255 -11.46 -10.23 1.91
N ASP A 256 -10.54 -9.60 1.17
CA ASP A 256 -9.80 -8.44 1.65
C ASP A 256 -10.72 -7.22 1.77
N TYR A 257 -10.44 -6.37 2.75
CA TYR A 257 -11.25 -5.19 3.03
C TYR A 257 -10.46 -4.03 3.64
N ILE A 258 -11.00 -2.84 3.42
CA ILE A 258 -10.71 -1.61 4.15
C ILE A 258 -11.99 -1.18 4.88
N SER A 259 -11.93 -1.07 6.20
CA SER A 259 -13.01 -0.62 7.08
C SER A 259 -12.68 0.75 7.66
N ILE A 260 -13.61 1.70 7.58
CA ILE A 260 -13.50 3.02 8.20
C ILE A 260 -14.45 3.03 9.40
N GLU A 261 -13.90 3.12 10.60
CA GLU A 261 -14.61 3.01 11.87
C GLU A 261 -14.40 4.26 12.74
N GLY A 262 -14.92 4.24 13.97
CA GLY A 262 -14.84 5.38 14.88
C GLY A 262 -15.91 6.44 14.63
N THR A 263 -15.68 7.66 15.11
CA THR A 263 -16.62 8.79 15.04
C THR A 263 -15.99 9.93 14.24
N PRO A 264 -16.00 9.88 12.89
CA PRO A 264 -15.40 10.94 12.09
C PRO A 264 -16.08 12.29 12.35
N GLU A 265 -15.28 13.32 12.58
CA GLU A 265 -15.76 14.71 12.80
C GLU A 265 -15.61 15.60 11.55
N ALA A 266 -14.86 15.14 10.56
CA ALA A 266 -14.53 15.87 9.34
C ALA A 266 -14.83 15.03 8.09
N PRO A 267 -14.97 15.67 6.92
CA PRO A 267 -15.08 14.96 5.65
C PRO A 267 -13.90 14.02 5.41
N LEU A 268 -14.13 12.93 4.69
CA LEU A 268 -13.08 11.93 4.42
C LEU A 268 -13.16 11.36 3.00
N ALA A 269 -12.06 10.76 2.56
CA ALA A 269 -11.97 10.03 1.30
C ALA A 269 -11.39 8.63 1.56
N ALA A 270 -12.02 7.59 1.03
CA ALA A 270 -11.53 6.21 1.14
C ALA A 270 -11.59 5.48 -0.21
N GLY A 271 -10.44 5.32 -0.85
CA GLY A 271 -10.32 4.59 -2.12
C GLY A 271 -9.47 3.35 -1.90
N ALA A 272 -9.86 2.18 -2.42
CA ALA A 272 -9.07 0.97 -2.15
C ALA A 272 -7.61 1.15 -2.61
N LEU A 273 -7.43 1.64 -3.84
CA LEU A 273 -6.13 2.04 -4.36
C LEU A 273 -5.67 3.41 -3.83
N LEU A 274 -6.47 4.45 -4.05
CA LEU A 274 -6.07 5.84 -3.81
C LEU A 274 -7.20 6.67 -3.19
N ALA A 275 -6.93 7.29 -2.04
CA ALA A 275 -7.91 8.17 -1.42
C ALA A 275 -8.01 9.53 -2.13
N VAL A 276 -6.88 10.21 -2.36
CA VAL A 276 -6.84 11.54 -2.98
C VAL A 276 -5.83 11.59 -4.13
N GLY A 277 -6.30 11.84 -5.35
CA GLY A 277 -5.46 12.02 -6.53
C GLY A 277 -5.53 13.45 -7.08
N ASP A 278 -4.38 14.00 -7.47
CA ASP A 278 -4.30 15.22 -8.28
C ASP A 278 -3.36 15.05 -9.48
N ALA A 279 -3.91 15.07 -10.69
CA ALA A 279 -3.18 14.74 -11.93
C ALA A 279 -2.55 13.34 -11.90
N VAL A 280 -3.33 12.34 -11.45
CA VAL A 280 -2.90 10.94 -11.37
C VAL A 280 -3.45 10.13 -12.54
N THR A 281 -2.60 9.33 -13.17
CA THR A 281 -3.00 8.33 -14.16
C THR A 281 -3.06 6.94 -13.53
N VAL A 282 -4.14 6.20 -13.74
CA VAL A 282 -4.30 4.81 -13.28
C VAL A 282 -4.63 3.91 -14.47
N LYS A 283 -3.85 2.84 -14.72
CA LYS A 283 -4.03 1.95 -15.88
C LYS A 283 -3.73 0.49 -15.54
N GLY A 284 -4.49 -0.47 -16.10
CA GLY A 284 -4.19 -1.89 -15.89
C GLY A 284 -4.28 -2.32 -14.42
N VAL A 285 -5.17 -1.70 -13.65
CA VAL A 285 -5.34 -1.99 -12.21
C VAL A 285 -6.63 -2.75 -11.97
N THR A 286 -6.53 -3.85 -11.21
CA THR A 286 -7.70 -4.60 -10.72
C THR A 286 -7.79 -4.48 -9.20
N ASN A 287 -8.89 -3.97 -8.67
CA ASN A 287 -9.20 -3.98 -7.24
C ASN A 287 -10.12 -5.15 -6.87
N ASN A 288 -9.76 -5.90 -5.83
CA ASN A 288 -10.57 -6.96 -5.21
C ASN A 288 -10.97 -6.64 -3.76
N VAL A 289 -10.52 -5.50 -3.23
CA VAL A 289 -10.73 -5.10 -1.83
C VAL A 289 -12.06 -4.38 -1.66
N ASP A 290 -12.86 -4.83 -0.70
CA ASP A 290 -14.08 -4.12 -0.29
C ASP A 290 -13.72 -2.83 0.47
N VAL A 291 -14.43 -1.73 0.21
CA VAL A 291 -14.30 -0.47 0.97
C VAL A 291 -15.58 -0.22 1.73
N ILE A 292 -15.47 -0.18 3.06
CA ILE A 292 -16.61 -0.25 3.97
C ILE A 292 -16.59 0.93 4.93
N PHE A 293 -17.70 1.66 4.99
CA PHE A 293 -17.91 2.67 6.02
C PHE A 293 -18.75 2.08 7.17
N ASN A 294 -18.14 2.03 8.36
CA ASN A 294 -18.67 1.53 9.63
C ASN A 294 -18.60 2.59 10.76
N GLY A 295 -18.38 3.86 10.44
CA GLY A 295 -18.33 4.95 11.43
C GLY A 295 -19.67 5.27 12.09
N SER A 296 -19.66 5.78 13.31
CA SER A 296 -20.88 6.09 14.10
C SER A 296 -21.50 7.47 13.78
N ASN A 297 -20.74 8.35 13.13
CA ASN A 297 -21.18 9.64 12.58
C ASN A 297 -20.82 9.68 11.10
N ASP A 298 -21.64 10.32 10.27
CA ASP A 298 -21.45 10.37 8.83
C ASP A 298 -21.29 11.81 8.30
N PRO A 299 -20.15 12.49 8.60
CA PRO A 299 -19.79 13.67 7.83
C PRO A 299 -19.62 13.28 6.36
N GLN A 300 -19.55 14.26 5.47
CA GLN A 300 -19.45 13.99 4.04
C GLN A 300 -18.26 13.05 3.72
N PHE A 301 -18.52 11.94 3.04
CA PHE A 301 -17.45 11.06 2.57
C PHE A 301 -17.52 10.75 1.07
N ALA A 302 -16.35 10.55 0.47
CA ALA A 302 -16.22 9.89 -0.83
C ALA A 302 -15.57 8.51 -0.66
N MET A 303 -16.12 7.50 -1.33
CA MET A 303 -15.54 6.17 -1.35
C MET A 303 -15.53 5.59 -2.75
N ALA A 304 -14.50 4.80 -3.06
CA ALA A 304 -14.43 4.08 -4.32
C ALA A 304 -13.51 2.85 -4.30
N GLY A 305 -13.66 1.99 -5.31
CA GLY A 305 -12.75 0.86 -5.50
C GLY A 305 -11.37 1.28 -6.00
N ILE A 306 -11.26 2.40 -6.72
CA ILE A 306 -9.98 2.87 -7.26
C ILE A 306 -9.61 4.22 -6.65
N VAL A 307 -10.25 5.32 -7.06
CA VAL A 307 -9.91 6.67 -6.57
C VAL A 307 -11.09 7.28 -5.84
N ALA A 308 -10.98 7.60 -4.54
CA ALA A 308 -12.12 8.22 -3.85
C ALA A 308 -12.37 9.67 -4.28
N LYS A 309 -11.37 10.55 -4.16
CA LYS A 309 -11.39 11.94 -4.63
C LYS A 309 -10.31 12.12 -5.69
N GLY A 310 -10.68 12.57 -6.89
CA GLY A 310 -9.72 12.84 -7.95
C GLY A 310 -9.94 14.18 -8.62
N ASP A 311 -8.86 14.95 -8.68
CA ASP A 311 -8.72 16.17 -9.48
C ASP A 311 -7.82 15.86 -10.67
N ARG A 312 -8.26 16.13 -11.90
CA ARG A 312 -7.47 15.90 -13.14
C ARG A 312 -6.98 14.46 -13.32
N CYS A 313 -7.64 13.48 -12.71
CA CYS A 313 -7.24 12.08 -12.81
C CYS A 313 -7.66 11.47 -14.17
N VAL A 314 -6.85 10.56 -14.68
CA VAL A 314 -7.11 9.75 -15.88
C VAL A 314 -7.11 8.29 -15.46
N ILE A 315 -8.26 7.63 -15.53
CA ILE A 315 -8.45 6.25 -15.07
C ILE A 315 -8.82 5.38 -16.27
N GLY A 316 -8.04 4.33 -16.50
CA GLY A 316 -8.13 3.46 -17.66
C GLY A 316 -7.41 4.01 -18.89
N GLY A 317 -7.67 3.39 -20.04
CA GLY A 317 -7.00 3.72 -21.31
C GLY A 317 -7.79 3.25 -22.52
N GLU A 318 -7.19 3.39 -23.70
CA GLU A 318 -7.85 3.05 -24.98
C GLU A 318 -7.69 1.57 -25.34
N SER A 319 -6.72 0.88 -24.75
CA SER A 319 -6.52 -0.57 -24.93
C SER A 319 -7.15 -1.38 -23.80
N ASP A 320 -7.38 -2.68 -24.04
CA ASP A 320 -7.99 -3.56 -23.04
C ASP A 320 -7.00 -3.91 -21.91
N ASP A 321 -5.68 -3.84 -22.17
CA ASP A 321 -4.63 -4.03 -21.16
C ASP A 321 -4.56 -2.84 -20.17
N GLU A 322 -5.02 -1.66 -20.59
CA GLU A 322 -5.10 -0.48 -19.73
C GLU A 322 -6.39 -0.44 -18.89
N ALA A 323 -7.30 -1.42 -19.07
CA ALA A 323 -8.58 -1.45 -18.38
C ALA A 323 -8.41 -1.44 -16.86
N VAL A 324 -9.29 -0.70 -16.19
CA VAL A 324 -9.35 -0.64 -14.73
C VAL A 324 -10.60 -1.35 -14.27
N VAL A 325 -10.44 -2.29 -13.33
CA VAL A 325 -11.53 -3.16 -12.88
C VAL A 325 -11.70 -3.05 -11.38
N ASN A 326 -12.93 -2.84 -10.92
CA ASN A 326 -13.30 -2.97 -9.51
C ASN A 326 -14.20 -4.19 -9.28
N ASN A 327 -13.74 -5.12 -8.45
CA ASN A 327 -14.51 -6.27 -7.98
C ASN A 327 -15.01 -6.09 -6.54
N GLY A 328 -14.39 -5.21 -5.76
CA GLY A 328 -14.75 -4.96 -4.37
C GLY A 328 -16.04 -4.15 -4.21
N ASN A 329 -16.80 -4.46 -3.17
CA ASN A 329 -18.01 -3.72 -2.79
C ASN A 329 -17.65 -2.40 -2.13
N ILE A 330 -18.38 -1.34 -2.45
CA ILE A 330 -18.21 0.00 -1.88
C ILE A 330 -19.49 0.35 -1.13
N VAL A 331 -19.47 0.18 0.19
CA VAL A 331 -20.70 0.18 0.97
C VAL A 331 -20.59 0.93 2.29
N ALA A 332 -21.67 1.62 2.66
CA ALA A 332 -21.88 2.10 4.01
C ALA A 332 -22.81 1.15 4.78
N LYS A 333 -22.28 0.59 5.87
CA LYS A 333 -22.97 -0.33 6.78
C LYS A 333 -23.47 0.36 8.06
N SER A 334 -23.01 1.58 8.31
CA SER A 334 -23.50 2.43 9.40
C SER A 334 -24.87 3.04 9.13
N VAL A 335 -25.51 3.50 10.21
CA VAL A 335 -26.70 4.36 10.10
C VAL A 335 -26.31 5.65 9.38
N ILE A 336 -26.98 5.91 8.25
CA ILE A 336 -26.78 7.12 7.46
C ILE A 336 -27.79 8.17 7.88
N THR A 337 -27.30 9.34 8.31
CA THR A 337 -28.12 10.45 8.82
C THR A 337 -27.98 11.73 7.99
N LEU A 338 -26.92 11.86 7.17
CA LEU A 338 -26.69 13.06 6.37
C LEU A 338 -27.81 13.28 5.35
N THR A 339 -28.50 14.40 5.56
CA THR A 339 -29.49 15.11 4.75
C THR A 339 -29.17 15.29 3.27
N GLU A 340 -27.89 15.50 3.00
CA GLU A 340 -27.49 16.11 1.75
C GLU A 340 -27.52 15.10 0.60
N ALA A 341 -28.19 15.52 -0.44
CA ALA A 341 -28.47 14.67 -1.57
C ALA A 341 -27.46 14.91 -2.71
N GLY A 342 -26.85 16.10 -2.72
CA GLY A 342 -25.97 16.56 -3.80
C GLY A 342 -24.52 16.24 -3.58
N GLU A 343 -23.69 17.10 -4.16
CA GLU A 343 -22.24 17.10 -3.94
C GLU A 343 -21.86 17.60 -2.54
N GLY A 344 -22.84 17.96 -1.71
CA GLY A 344 -22.66 18.14 -0.27
C GLY A 344 -22.92 16.86 0.53
N GLY A 345 -23.44 15.81 -0.11
CA GLY A 345 -23.70 14.51 0.49
C GLY A 345 -22.60 13.50 0.19
N HIS A 346 -22.86 12.25 0.58
CA HIS A 346 -21.98 11.10 0.37
C HIS A 346 -21.79 10.79 -1.12
N MET A 347 -20.61 10.30 -1.50
CA MET A 347 -20.24 10.04 -2.89
C MET A 347 -19.57 8.67 -3.04
N LEU A 348 -20.33 7.66 -3.44
CA LEU A 348 -19.81 6.29 -3.63
C LEU A 348 -19.81 5.91 -5.11
N GLY A 349 -18.63 5.65 -5.65
CA GLY A 349 -18.46 5.17 -7.03
C GLY A 349 -17.74 3.84 -7.06
N GLY A 350 -18.05 2.95 -8.01
CA GLY A 350 -17.28 1.72 -8.16
C GLY A 350 -15.83 1.99 -8.56
N ILE A 351 -15.61 2.95 -9.45
CA ILE A 351 -14.28 3.37 -9.89
C ILE A 351 -13.84 4.66 -9.19
N GLN A 352 -14.69 5.70 -9.20
CA GLN A 352 -14.36 6.98 -8.61
C GLN A 352 -15.49 7.62 -7.80
N GLY A 353 -15.21 8.11 -6.59
CA GLY A 353 -16.23 8.74 -5.75
C GLY A 353 -16.58 10.15 -6.26
N TYR A 354 -15.62 11.05 -6.13
CA TYR A 354 -15.68 12.43 -6.58
C TYR A 354 -14.67 12.66 -7.70
N MET A 355 -15.16 13.21 -8.81
CA MET A 355 -14.39 13.55 -9.99
C MET A 355 -14.50 15.05 -10.27
N HIS A 356 -13.36 15.69 -10.46
CA HIS A 356 -13.27 17.09 -10.87
C HIS A 356 -12.18 17.25 -11.93
N TRP A 357 -12.61 17.38 -13.18
CA TRP A 357 -11.79 17.36 -14.39
C TRP A 357 -11.03 16.04 -14.57
N GLY A 358 -11.11 15.42 -15.74
CA GLY A 358 -10.41 14.15 -15.97
C GLY A 358 -11.18 13.20 -16.85
N SER A 359 -10.76 11.93 -16.85
CA SER A 359 -11.47 10.90 -17.62
C SER A 359 -11.46 9.54 -16.94
N ILE A 360 -12.52 8.78 -17.19
CA ILE A 360 -12.61 7.35 -16.90
C ILE A 360 -12.95 6.65 -18.20
N VAL A 361 -12.06 5.79 -18.68
CA VAL A 361 -12.17 5.15 -20.00
C VAL A 361 -12.06 3.64 -19.86
N LYS A 362 -12.99 2.89 -20.46
CA LYS A 362 -12.99 1.41 -20.47
C LYS A 362 -12.87 0.75 -19.08
N ALA A 363 -13.40 1.40 -18.04
CA ALA A 363 -13.39 0.85 -16.70
C ALA A 363 -14.60 -0.06 -16.46
N VAL A 364 -14.42 -1.09 -15.63
CA VAL A 364 -15.47 -2.07 -15.29
C VAL A 364 -15.70 -2.11 -13.79
N ASN A 365 -16.96 -1.95 -13.36
CA ASN A 365 -17.35 -2.20 -11.98
C ASN A 365 -18.20 -3.47 -11.87
N ASN A 366 -17.74 -4.44 -11.10
CA ASN A 366 -18.48 -5.65 -10.70
C ASN A 366 -19.01 -5.55 -9.27
N GLY A 367 -18.44 -4.68 -8.43
CA GLY A 367 -18.77 -4.54 -7.02
C GLY A 367 -20.13 -3.87 -6.76
N THR A 368 -20.76 -4.20 -5.64
CA THR A 368 -22.01 -3.55 -5.20
C THR A 368 -21.70 -2.19 -4.58
N ILE A 369 -22.50 -1.19 -4.92
CA ILE A 369 -22.40 0.17 -4.38
C ILE A 369 -23.62 0.46 -3.51
N SER A 370 -23.43 0.86 -2.24
CA SER A 370 -24.57 1.15 -1.36
C SER A 370 -24.33 2.24 -0.32
N CYS A 371 -25.23 3.23 -0.27
CA CYS A 371 -25.29 4.25 0.78
C CYS A 371 -26.66 4.93 0.81
N GLY A 372 -27.21 5.19 1.99
CA GLY A 372 -28.58 5.69 2.14
C GLY A 372 -28.88 7.09 1.58
N SER A 373 -27.86 7.95 1.41
CA SER A 373 -28.03 9.34 0.94
C SER A 373 -26.93 9.77 -0.04
N GLY A 374 -27.00 11.01 -0.54
CA GLY A 374 -26.01 11.57 -1.46
C GLY A 374 -26.12 11.01 -2.90
N ARG A 375 -24.96 10.82 -3.54
CA ARG A 375 -24.81 10.33 -4.91
C ARG A 375 -24.14 8.94 -4.92
N SER A 376 -24.65 8.03 -5.74
CA SER A 376 -23.99 6.74 -6.02
C SER A 376 -24.01 6.40 -7.50
N GLY A 377 -22.88 5.95 -8.02
CA GLY A 377 -22.76 5.49 -9.40
C GLY A 377 -21.99 4.20 -9.49
N GLY A 378 -22.34 3.32 -10.42
CA GLY A 378 -21.58 2.10 -10.64
C GLY A 378 -20.15 2.40 -11.11
N ILE A 379 -19.94 3.48 -11.87
CA ILE A 379 -18.61 3.94 -12.28
C ILE A 379 -18.16 5.12 -11.42
N VAL A 380 -18.93 6.21 -11.44
CA VAL A 380 -18.58 7.46 -10.74
C VAL A 380 -19.74 8.02 -9.94
N ALA A 381 -19.52 8.43 -8.69
CA ALA A 381 -20.63 8.97 -7.89
C ALA A 381 -21.00 10.39 -8.33
N SER A 382 -20.00 11.26 -8.44
CA SER A 382 -20.21 12.68 -8.71
C SER A 382 -19.16 13.25 -9.63
N ILE A 383 -19.60 14.01 -10.63
CA ILE A 383 -18.73 14.85 -11.46
C ILE A 383 -19.06 16.31 -11.15
N ASN A 384 -18.08 17.03 -10.61
CA ASN A 384 -18.21 18.46 -10.34
C ASN A 384 -17.48 19.25 -11.43
N SER A 385 -18.26 20.11 -12.08
CA SER A 385 -17.87 21.09 -13.10
C SER A 385 -17.46 20.52 -14.47
N GLY A 386 -18.00 21.17 -15.50
CA GLY A 386 -17.36 21.35 -16.80
C GLY A 386 -17.43 22.85 -17.01
N VAL A 387 -16.29 23.54 -16.90
CA VAL A 387 -16.27 25.01 -16.84
C VAL A 387 -16.31 25.60 -18.24
N THR A 388 -15.72 24.88 -19.20
CA THR A 388 -15.61 25.27 -20.60
C THR A 388 -15.64 24.04 -21.52
N ALA A 389 -15.66 24.27 -22.84
CA ALA A 389 -15.60 23.19 -23.83
C ALA A 389 -14.26 22.43 -23.82
N ASP A 390 -13.20 23.07 -23.32
CA ASP A 390 -11.84 22.52 -23.26
C ASP A 390 -11.52 21.90 -21.88
N GLU A 391 -12.33 22.20 -20.86
CA GLU A 391 -12.16 21.74 -19.48
C GLU A 391 -13.42 20.96 -19.03
N PHE A 392 -13.55 19.75 -19.56
CA PHE A 392 -14.65 18.83 -19.26
C PHE A 392 -14.17 17.48 -18.73
N SER A 393 -15.08 16.75 -18.12
CA SER A 393 -14.90 15.38 -17.64
C SER A 393 -15.57 14.39 -18.58
N LEU A 394 -14.88 13.28 -18.85
CA LEU A 394 -15.34 12.24 -19.76
C LEU A 394 -15.44 10.88 -19.05
N VAL A 395 -16.59 10.23 -19.17
CA VAL A 395 -16.76 8.82 -18.79
C VAL A 395 -17.10 8.06 -20.06
N LYS A 396 -16.20 7.21 -20.56
CA LYS A 396 -16.32 6.60 -21.87
C LYS A 396 -16.12 5.08 -21.86
N GLY A 397 -16.99 4.36 -22.58
CA GLY A 397 -16.81 2.92 -22.81
C GLY A 397 -16.80 2.08 -21.53
N CYS A 398 -17.31 2.62 -20.42
CA CYS A 398 -17.29 1.95 -19.12
C CYS A 398 -18.48 1.00 -18.97
N VAL A 399 -18.30 -0.07 -18.20
CA VAL A 399 -19.33 -1.07 -17.97
C VAL A 399 -19.60 -1.24 -16.48
N ASN A 400 -20.83 -0.99 -16.06
CA ASN A 400 -21.27 -1.36 -14.72
C ASN A 400 -22.02 -2.70 -14.76
N ARG A 401 -21.51 -3.70 -14.04
CA ARG A 401 -22.16 -5.01 -13.78
C ARG A 401 -22.66 -5.12 -12.34
N GLY A 402 -22.08 -4.34 -11.43
CA GLY A 402 -22.45 -4.29 -10.02
C GLY A 402 -23.84 -3.69 -9.79
N THR A 403 -24.46 -4.05 -8.67
CA THR A 403 -25.72 -3.42 -8.25
C THR A 403 -25.45 -2.08 -7.56
N VAL A 404 -26.15 -1.03 -7.96
CA VAL A 404 -26.19 0.25 -7.24
C VAL A 404 -27.47 0.28 -6.42
N ARG A 405 -27.34 0.23 -5.10
CA ARG A 405 -28.47 0.12 -4.19
C ARG A 405 -28.49 1.25 -3.19
N ARG A 406 -29.68 1.81 -2.89
CA ARG A 406 -29.80 2.90 -1.91
C ARG A 406 -29.48 2.38 -0.51
N ASP A 407 -30.16 1.36 -0.05
CA ASP A 407 -30.05 0.92 1.34
C ASP A 407 -29.97 -0.61 1.46
N LEU A 408 -28.84 -1.18 1.04
CA LEU A 408 -28.61 -2.62 1.08
C LEU A 408 -28.79 -3.22 2.48
N TYR A 409 -28.45 -2.46 3.53
CA TYR A 409 -28.45 -2.94 4.92
C TYR A 409 -29.68 -2.49 5.73
N GLY A 410 -30.60 -1.74 5.13
CA GLY A 410 -31.82 -1.26 5.81
C GLY A 410 -31.54 -0.33 6.99
N ASN A 411 -30.43 0.40 6.95
CA ASN A 411 -29.91 1.17 8.08
C ASN A 411 -30.04 2.69 7.85
N SER A 412 -30.58 3.13 6.72
CA SER A 412 -30.68 4.56 6.42
C SER A 412 -31.79 5.21 7.24
N ALA A 413 -31.45 6.24 8.01
CA ALA A 413 -32.45 7.12 8.64
C ALA A 413 -33.09 8.08 7.63
N VAL A 414 -32.56 8.15 6.41
CA VAL A 414 -33.01 9.03 5.34
C VAL A 414 -34.03 8.28 4.47
N THR A 415 -35.27 8.75 4.42
CA THR A 415 -36.38 8.06 3.70
C THR A 415 -36.98 8.87 2.55
N GLY A 416 -36.55 10.11 2.34
CA GLY A 416 -37.02 10.96 1.24
C GLY A 416 -36.13 10.93 -0.01
N ASN A 417 -36.35 11.92 -0.88
CA ASN A 417 -35.65 12.13 -2.16
C ASN A 417 -34.21 12.67 -2.03
N GLN A 418 -33.53 12.36 -0.92
CA GLN A 418 -32.17 12.81 -0.65
C GLN A 418 -31.09 11.90 -1.26
N LYS A 419 -31.44 11.14 -2.31
CA LYS A 419 -30.54 10.23 -3.00
C LYS A 419 -30.61 10.43 -4.51
N ARG A 420 -29.47 10.37 -5.21
CA ARG A 420 -29.39 10.27 -6.67
C ARG A 420 -28.50 9.11 -7.05
N MET A 421 -29.00 8.23 -7.91
CA MET A 421 -28.28 7.02 -8.29
C MET A 421 -28.36 6.76 -9.77
N GLY A 422 -27.24 6.36 -10.35
CA GLY A 422 -27.16 5.89 -11.72
C GLY A 422 -26.38 4.59 -11.80
N GLY A 423 -26.69 3.75 -12.79
CA GLY A 423 -25.84 2.59 -13.09
C GLY A 423 -24.43 3.00 -13.51
N ILE A 424 -24.27 4.16 -14.16
CA ILE A 424 -22.96 4.73 -14.47
C ILE A 424 -22.60 5.85 -13.48
N LEU A 425 -23.50 6.81 -13.29
CA LEU A 425 -23.22 8.09 -12.65
C LEU A 425 -24.28 8.49 -11.63
N GLY A 426 -23.91 8.82 -10.39
CA GLY A 426 -24.87 9.31 -9.39
C GLY A 426 -25.46 10.67 -9.75
N GLY A 427 -24.60 11.62 -10.11
CA GLY A 427 -25.03 12.85 -10.75
C GLY A 427 -23.88 13.77 -11.15
N ALA A 428 -24.16 14.69 -12.06
CA ALA A 428 -23.17 15.63 -12.56
C ALA A 428 -23.77 16.99 -12.88
N GLU A 429 -22.93 18.00 -12.68
CA GLU A 429 -23.15 19.38 -13.10
C GLU A 429 -22.22 19.72 -14.28
N GLY A 430 -22.50 20.79 -15.03
CA GLY A 430 -21.63 21.28 -16.11
C GLY A 430 -21.94 20.70 -17.49
N TRP A 431 -22.30 21.57 -18.43
CA TRP A 431 -22.90 21.23 -19.73
C TRP A 431 -21.95 20.52 -20.72
N TYR A 432 -20.65 20.64 -20.50
CA TYR A 432 -19.63 20.05 -21.38
C TYR A 432 -19.20 18.64 -20.99
N ASN A 433 -19.54 18.19 -19.78
CA ASN A 433 -19.23 16.85 -19.31
C ASN A 433 -19.98 15.80 -20.14
N LYS A 434 -19.39 14.60 -20.26
CA LYS A 434 -19.92 13.56 -21.16
C LYS A 434 -19.88 12.18 -20.53
N VAL A 435 -20.97 11.44 -20.74
CA VAL A 435 -20.98 9.98 -20.69
C VAL A 435 -21.12 9.48 -22.13
N GLU A 436 -20.16 8.71 -22.61
CA GLU A 436 -20.10 8.22 -23.99
C GLU A 436 -19.95 6.69 -24.05
N ASP A 437 -20.80 6.01 -24.82
CA ASP A 437 -20.70 4.58 -25.14
C ASP A 437 -20.58 3.66 -23.91
N CYS A 438 -21.12 4.08 -22.76
CA CYS A 438 -21.13 3.29 -21.53
C CYS A 438 -22.31 2.32 -21.48
N VAL A 439 -22.14 1.20 -20.80
CA VAL A 439 -23.18 0.15 -20.65
C VAL A 439 -23.48 -0.11 -19.18
N ASN A 440 -24.75 -0.04 -18.81
CA ASN A 440 -25.22 -0.53 -17.52
C ASN A 440 -25.82 -1.93 -17.66
N GLU A 441 -25.10 -2.95 -17.21
CA GLU A 441 -25.55 -4.34 -17.10
C GLU A 441 -26.09 -4.66 -15.70
N GLY A 442 -25.67 -3.89 -14.70
CA GLY A 442 -26.08 -4.03 -13.30
C GLY A 442 -27.43 -3.40 -12.98
N ASN A 443 -27.97 -3.77 -11.81
CA ASN A 443 -29.26 -3.26 -11.34
C ASN A 443 -29.10 -1.95 -10.58
N VAL A 444 -30.15 -1.11 -10.58
CA VAL A 444 -30.21 0.11 -9.77
C VAL A 444 -31.50 0.11 -8.95
N PHE A 445 -31.36 -0.03 -7.64
CA PHE A 445 -32.47 -0.28 -6.72
C PHE A 445 -32.55 0.76 -5.62
N ALA A 446 -33.69 1.41 -5.49
CA ALA A 446 -33.97 2.39 -4.45
C ALA A 446 -35.21 2.00 -3.66
N GLU A 447 -35.01 1.71 -2.36
CA GLU A 447 -36.07 1.34 -1.42
C GLU A 447 -37.10 2.45 -1.19
N TYR A 448 -36.73 3.69 -1.50
CA TYR A 448 -37.54 4.89 -1.33
C TYR A 448 -37.43 5.79 -2.56
N LEU A 449 -38.25 6.84 -2.62
CA LEU A 449 -38.23 7.85 -3.68
C LEU A 449 -36.79 8.35 -3.92
N CYS A 450 -36.33 8.22 -5.15
CA CYS A 450 -34.98 8.57 -5.56
C CYS A 450 -34.99 9.06 -7.01
N ARG A 451 -34.03 9.92 -7.36
CA ARG A 451 -33.69 10.15 -8.77
C ARG A 451 -32.83 8.98 -9.22
N CYS A 452 -33.45 8.00 -9.85
CA CYS A 452 -32.85 6.71 -10.18
C CYS A 452 -32.79 6.53 -11.70
N GLY A 453 -31.58 6.35 -12.25
CA GLY A 453 -31.37 6.19 -13.69
C GLY A 453 -30.56 4.94 -14.02
N GLY A 454 -30.76 4.33 -15.19
CA GLY A 454 -29.82 3.33 -15.70
C GLY A 454 -28.46 3.94 -16.03
N CYS A 455 -28.42 5.14 -16.62
CA CYS A 455 -27.18 5.89 -16.79
C CYS A 455 -26.91 6.76 -15.57
N VAL A 456 -27.81 7.71 -15.29
CA VAL A 456 -27.52 8.84 -14.41
C VAL A 456 -28.68 9.21 -13.46
N GLY A 457 -28.39 9.44 -12.18
CA GLY A 457 -29.40 9.88 -11.23
C GLY A 457 -29.89 11.30 -11.48
N HIS A 458 -28.95 12.25 -11.54
CA HIS A 458 -29.23 13.68 -11.81
C HIS A 458 -28.23 14.23 -12.82
N SER A 459 -28.71 14.73 -13.95
CA SER A 459 -27.85 15.17 -15.04
C SER A 459 -28.16 16.55 -15.61
N LYS A 460 -27.07 17.25 -15.97
CA LYS A 460 -27.01 18.41 -16.86
C LYS A 460 -25.99 18.21 -17.98
N ILE A 461 -25.55 16.97 -18.19
CA ILE A 461 -24.41 16.64 -19.05
C ILE A 461 -24.89 16.12 -20.41
N GLN A 462 -23.95 15.75 -21.29
CA GLN A 462 -24.25 15.00 -22.51
C GLN A 462 -24.17 13.50 -22.23
N VAL A 463 -25.13 12.74 -22.73
CA VAL A 463 -25.16 11.27 -22.67
C VAL A 463 -25.32 10.76 -24.09
N ILE A 464 -24.31 10.06 -24.58
CA ILE A 464 -24.21 9.68 -25.98
C ILE A 464 -23.88 8.19 -26.05
N GLY A 465 -24.58 7.41 -26.87
CA GLY A 465 -24.23 6.00 -27.06
C GLY A 465 -24.51 5.07 -25.86
N PHE A 466 -25.19 5.56 -24.83
CA PHE A 466 -25.44 4.79 -23.60
C PHE A 466 -26.41 3.63 -23.85
N GLU A 467 -26.15 2.48 -23.24
CA GLU A 467 -27.02 1.29 -23.29
C GLU A 467 -27.39 0.84 -21.88
N ASN A 468 -28.69 0.69 -21.61
CA ASN A 468 -29.16 0.04 -20.39
C ASN A 468 -29.59 -1.41 -20.67
N LYS A 469 -29.10 -2.35 -19.87
CA LYS A 469 -29.54 -3.75 -19.84
C LYS A 469 -30.09 -4.17 -18.47
N GLY A 470 -29.77 -3.42 -17.41
CA GLY A 470 -30.17 -3.73 -16.04
C GLY A 470 -31.61 -3.35 -15.68
N ILE A 471 -32.00 -3.72 -14.46
CA ILE A 471 -33.32 -3.43 -13.88
C ILE A 471 -33.23 -2.19 -12.98
N ILE A 472 -34.10 -1.22 -13.22
CA ILE A 472 -34.15 0.06 -12.51
C ILE A 472 -35.44 0.13 -11.70
N LEU A 473 -35.33 0.04 -10.38
CA LEU A 473 -36.47 0.09 -9.47
C LEU A 473 -36.36 1.27 -8.51
N SER A 474 -37.40 2.10 -8.48
CA SER A 474 -37.59 3.16 -7.49
C SER A 474 -39.07 3.53 -7.46
N ASP A 475 -39.58 3.94 -6.30
CA ASP A 475 -40.91 4.53 -6.24
C ASP A 475 -40.89 5.96 -6.80
N LYS A 476 -42.03 6.38 -7.37
CA LYS A 476 -42.17 7.67 -8.07
C LYS A 476 -43.14 8.61 -7.37
N ASP A 477 -42.90 9.90 -7.51
CA ASP A 477 -43.85 10.96 -7.17
C ASP A 477 -44.22 11.79 -8.42
N SER A 478 -44.77 12.99 -8.24
CA SER A 478 -45.15 13.86 -9.36
C SER A 478 -43.96 14.41 -10.16
N SER A 479 -42.75 14.36 -9.59
CA SER A 479 -41.55 15.02 -10.09
C SER A 479 -40.38 14.06 -10.26
N HIS A 480 -40.32 12.90 -9.62
CA HIS A 480 -39.13 12.05 -9.58
C HIS A 480 -39.50 10.57 -9.61
N GLY A 481 -38.55 9.75 -10.05
CA GLY A 481 -38.72 8.31 -10.12
C GLY A 481 -37.61 7.63 -10.90
N PRO A 482 -37.84 6.37 -11.30
CA PRO A 482 -36.91 5.59 -12.09
C PRO A 482 -37.04 5.91 -13.59
N GLY A 483 -35.91 5.99 -14.30
CA GLY A 483 -35.85 6.02 -15.75
C GLY A 483 -34.74 5.10 -16.28
N TRP A 484 -34.91 4.50 -17.46
CA TRP A 484 -33.86 3.64 -18.01
C TRP A 484 -32.59 4.43 -18.38
N LEU A 485 -32.72 5.73 -18.69
CA LEU A 485 -31.57 6.61 -18.89
C LEU A 485 -31.30 7.45 -17.64
N GLY A 486 -32.29 8.22 -17.19
CA GLY A 486 -32.06 9.25 -16.17
C GLY A 486 -33.13 9.34 -15.10
N GLY A 487 -32.75 9.57 -13.84
CA GLY A 487 -33.73 9.93 -12.81
C GLY A 487 -34.26 11.36 -12.99
N TYR A 488 -33.38 12.29 -13.36
CA TYR A 488 -33.68 13.67 -13.69
C TYR A 488 -32.68 14.22 -14.72
N PHE A 489 -33.17 15.00 -15.68
CA PHE A 489 -32.35 15.62 -16.72
C PHE A 489 -32.86 17.04 -17.02
N ASP A 490 -31.98 18.03 -17.05
CA ASP A 490 -32.31 19.41 -17.46
C ASP A 490 -32.05 19.60 -18.96
N SER A 491 -32.99 19.17 -19.81
CA SER A 491 -32.78 19.09 -21.27
C SER A 491 -33.08 20.39 -22.03
N VAL A 492 -34.06 21.19 -21.59
CA VAL A 492 -34.54 22.39 -22.32
C VAL A 492 -33.57 23.55 -22.25
N ALA A 493 -32.89 23.74 -21.11
CA ALA A 493 -31.92 24.82 -20.96
C ALA A 493 -30.58 24.53 -21.66
N ASN A 494 -30.32 23.28 -22.01
CA ASN A 494 -29.01 22.77 -22.39
C ASN A 494 -28.78 22.77 -23.91
N ALA A 495 -29.75 22.29 -24.71
CA ALA A 495 -29.64 22.29 -26.18
C ALA A 495 -29.42 23.69 -26.78
N ALA A 496 -30.06 24.72 -26.20
CA ALA A 496 -29.92 26.11 -26.64
C ALA A 496 -28.57 26.76 -26.27
N LYS A 497 -27.83 26.20 -25.28
CA LYS A 497 -26.57 26.78 -24.78
C LYS A 497 -25.33 26.16 -25.42
N VAL A 498 -25.34 24.85 -25.68
CA VAL A 498 -24.19 24.14 -26.27
C VAL A 498 -24.36 23.83 -27.76
N GLY A 499 -25.54 24.06 -28.34
CA GLY A 499 -25.79 23.83 -29.77
C GLY A 499 -25.76 22.35 -30.19
N VAL A 500 -25.86 21.42 -29.23
CA VAL A 500 -25.79 19.96 -29.43
C VAL A 500 -26.94 19.28 -28.67
N LEU A 501 -27.42 18.13 -29.17
CA LEU A 501 -28.38 17.27 -28.48
C LEU A 501 -27.73 16.62 -27.25
N ASN A 502 -28.37 16.73 -26.08
CA ASN A 502 -27.81 16.23 -24.81
C ASN A 502 -27.95 14.73 -24.62
N ILE A 503 -28.88 14.12 -25.36
CA ILE A 503 -29.10 12.68 -25.37
C ILE A 503 -29.11 12.28 -26.84
N ALA A 504 -28.26 11.34 -27.22
CA ALA A 504 -28.15 10.90 -28.61
C ALA A 504 -27.63 9.47 -28.70
N ARG A 505 -28.11 8.70 -29.68
CA ARG A 505 -27.62 7.34 -29.99
C ARG A 505 -27.70 6.37 -28.80
N CYS A 506 -28.63 6.58 -27.88
CA CYS A 506 -28.78 5.74 -26.70
C CYS A 506 -29.70 4.56 -27.01
N LYS A 507 -29.36 3.38 -26.49
CA LYS A 507 -30.13 2.16 -26.68
C LYS A 507 -31.01 1.91 -25.47
N MET A 508 -32.32 1.98 -25.72
CA MET A 508 -33.34 1.59 -24.75
C MET A 508 -33.26 0.08 -24.49
N GLY A 509 -33.26 -0.29 -23.21
CA GLY A 509 -33.23 -1.69 -22.81
C GLY A 509 -33.38 -1.85 -21.29
N GLY A 510 -33.37 -3.10 -20.85
CA GLY A 510 -33.61 -3.46 -19.46
C GLY A 510 -35.07 -3.28 -19.04
N LYS A 511 -35.29 -3.11 -17.73
CA LYS A 511 -36.62 -3.02 -17.12
C LYS A 511 -36.70 -1.82 -16.17
N VAL A 512 -37.88 -1.22 -16.05
CA VAL A 512 -38.12 -0.05 -15.20
C VAL A 512 -39.44 -0.22 -14.46
N GLY A 513 -39.42 -0.08 -13.13
CA GLY A 513 -40.62 -0.31 -12.32
C GLY A 513 -40.58 0.33 -10.93
N SER A 514 -41.73 0.26 -10.24
CA SER A 514 -41.83 0.63 -8.82
C SER A 514 -41.05 -0.35 -7.96
N TRP A 515 -40.34 0.15 -6.96
CA TRP A 515 -39.73 -0.72 -5.96
C TRP A 515 -40.78 -1.45 -5.14
N THR A 516 -41.80 -0.73 -4.65
CA THR A 516 -42.88 -1.29 -3.82
C THR A 516 -43.57 -2.48 -4.49
N GLU A 517 -43.76 -2.43 -5.81
CA GLU A 517 -44.44 -3.48 -6.58
C GLU A 517 -43.53 -4.66 -6.94
N TYR A 518 -42.27 -4.40 -7.31
CA TYR A 518 -41.39 -5.40 -7.93
C TYR A 518 -40.21 -5.86 -7.06
N LYS A 519 -40.02 -5.35 -5.83
CA LYS A 519 -38.88 -5.72 -4.97
C LYS A 519 -38.71 -7.23 -4.73
N ASP A 520 -39.81 -7.98 -4.66
CA ASP A 520 -39.81 -9.43 -4.41
C ASP A 520 -39.70 -10.26 -5.69
N ASN A 521 -39.90 -9.62 -6.86
CA ASN A 521 -39.69 -10.20 -8.18
C ASN A 521 -39.23 -9.12 -9.18
N PRO A 522 -37.96 -8.66 -9.10
CA PRO A 522 -37.46 -7.59 -9.96
C PRO A 522 -37.57 -7.91 -11.45
N GLU A 523 -37.43 -9.19 -11.80
CA GLU A 523 -37.60 -9.68 -13.18
C GLU A 523 -39.04 -9.56 -13.69
N GLY A 524 -40.03 -9.40 -12.81
CA GLY A 524 -41.41 -9.11 -13.20
C GLY A 524 -41.63 -7.68 -13.70
N ALA A 525 -40.66 -6.78 -13.51
CA ALA A 525 -40.81 -5.38 -13.89
C ALA A 525 -41.02 -5.20 -15.41
N PRO A 526 -41.81 -4.19 -15.84
CA PRO A 526 -42.02 -3.89 -17.25
C PRO A 526 -40.72 -3.57 -17.98
N ALA A 527 -40.66 -3.93 -19.26
CA ALA A 527 -39.57 -3.51 -20.14
C ALA A 527 -39.48 -1.96 -20.23
N ALA A 528 -38.28 -1.46 -20.47
CA ALA A 528 -38.08 -0.03 -20.76
C ALA A 528 -38.88 0.43 -21.99
N THR A 529 -39.38 1.66 -21.95
CA THR A 529 -40.18 2.29 -23.00
C THR A 529 -39.75 3.74 -23.21
N ILE A 530 -40.25 4.39 -24.27
CA ILE A 530 -39.99 5.81 -24.51
C ILE A 530 -40.58 6.70 -23.41
N ASP A 531 -41.64 6.25 -22.74
CA ASP A 531 -42.31 7.00 -21.67
C ASP A 531 -41.48 7.05 -20.37
N ASN A 532 -40.51 6.15 -20.20
CA ASN A 532 -39.67 6.05 -19.01
C ASN A 532 -38.17 6.23 -19.31
N VAL A 533 -37.83 6.99 -20.36
CA VAL A 533 -36.47 7.52 -20.57
C VAL A 533 -35.98 8.22 -19.32
N LEU A 534 -36.81 9.13 -18.79
CA LEU A 534 -36.55 9.86 -17.57
C LEU A 534 -37.59 9.51 -16.50
N GLY A 535 -37.16 9.44 -15.23
CA GLY A 535 -38.06 9.32 -14.09
C GLY A 535 -38.81 10.62 -13.73
N TYR A 536 -38.32 11.77 -14.20
CA TYR A 536 -39.00 13.06 -14.09
C TYR A 536 -40.08 13.17 -15.19
N ASN A 537 -41.33 13.46 -14.79
CA ASN A 537 -42.40 13.78 -15.73
C ASN A 537 -42.04 15.05 -16.51
N ASN A 538 -41.53 14.87 -17.72
CA ASN A 538 -41.30 15.92 -18.68
C ASN A 538 -42.56 16.81 -18.80
N LYS A 539 -42.40 18.13 -18.69
CA LYS A 539 -43.49 19.08 -18.97
C LYS A 539 -44.00 18.83 -20.40
N PRO A 540 -45.28 19.10 -20.71
CA PRO A 540 -45.75 19.07 -22.10
C PRO A 540 -44.84 19.95 -22.97
N GLY A 541 -44.19 19.36 -23.98
CA GLY A 541 -43.22 20.04 -24.86
C GLY A 541 -41.73 19.74 -24.62
N THR A 542 -41.39 18.87 -23.65
CA THR A 542 -40.01 18.37 -23.42
C THR A 542 -39.86 16.87 -23.68
N GLN A 543 -40.86 16.28 -24.35
CA GLN A 543 -40.84 14.90 -24.78
C GLN A 543 -39.82 14.74 -25.89
N PHE A 544 -38.81 13.91 -25.63
CA PHE A 544 -37.85 13.54 -26.65
C PHE A 544 -38.53 12.69 -27.71
N ASN A 545 -38.23 12.96 -28.98
CA ASN A 545 -38.70 12.09 -30.05
C ASN A 545 -37.87 10.81 -30.07
N GLU A 546 -38.49 9.68 -30.42
CA GLU A 546 -37.81 8.38 -30.53
C GLU A 546 -36.60 8.45 -31.48
N ASN A 547 -36.76 9.19 -32.60
CA ASN A 547 -35.72 9.44 -33.59
C ASN A 547 -34.54 10.30 -33.09
N GLU A 548 -34.69 11.04 -31.98
CA GLU A 548 -33.64 11.89 -31.40
C GLU A 548 -32.81 11.13 -30.36
N ILE A 549 -33.38 10.11 -29.71
CA ILE A 549 -32.73 9.32 -28.67
C ILE A 549 -32.17 8.00 -29.22
N ILE A 550 -32.95 7.28 -30.03
CA ILE A 550 -32.74 5.86 -30.33
C ILE A 550 -32.28 5.71 -31.77
N GLN A 551 -31.10 5.10 -31.95
CA GLN A 551 -30.70 4.45 -33.20
C GLN A 551 -30.33 3.00 -32.92
#